data_AF-A0A367KXK3-F1
#
_entry.id   AF-A0A367KXK3-F1
#
_cell.length_a   1.000
_cell.length_b   1.000
_cell.length_c   1.000
_cell.angle_alpha   90.00
_cell.angle_beta   90.00
_cell.angle_gamma   90.00
#
_symmetry.space_group_name_H-M   'P 1'
#
loop_
_entity.id
_entity.type
_entity.pdbx_description
1 polymer ?
#
loop_
_entity_poly.entity_id
_entity_poly.type
_entity_poly.pdbx_seq_one_letter_code
_entity_poly.pdbx_strand_id
1 'polypeptide(L)'
;MFITAGLYLSAWVTCYLEDQVNIPYHPTKVIKINLTLAGQIRNWIRSLPTLASCLYWRYNLDGKRFGEIVSVDVRYNSTGYLDVYHPEKEEKAPILIFVYGDEWFPKHKFLYRVFSNSLRELGYVVVVPDQKYPNDTRDLIHWVYKHAKEINGDPDMIYMMGHGSGAHRIAQVVLADVIEKSKYHHALSHVDGKHDATQPSDFLPQVRGLLLFSGIYDSTIQMIEENGELFSDSLDVLDLWPRIMLLHGQRDKIMPVDQSSKMFNALGHVLPTERRDEVDVRMRLYKRMNHRESVTALMPALFKSSLQTSLKRDIQGFINIPSFQEKTL
;
A
#
# COMPACT_ATOMS: atom_id res chain seq x y z
N MET A 1 -15.32 23.08 28.93
CA MET A 1 -16.13 22.31 27.97
C MET A 1 -16.83 21.08 28.59
N PHE A 2 -16.14 20.23 29.36
CA PHE A 2 -16.84 19.22 30.19
C PHE A 2 -17.71 19.86 31.29
N ILE A 3 -17.23 20.97 31.84
CA ILE A 3 -17.96 21.81 32.80
C ILE A 3 -19.26 22.36 32.18
N THR A 4 -19.26 22.77 30.91
CA THR A 4 -20.47 23.30 30.24
C THR A 4 -21.50 22.21 29.95
N ALA A 5 -21.08 20.97 29.68
CA ALA A 5 -21.99 19.85 29.53
C ALA A 5 -22.61 19.42 30.88
N GLY A 6 -21.81 19.41 31.94
CA GLY A 6 -22.27 19.14 33.30
C GLY A 6 -23.26 20.21 33.79
N LEU A 7 -22.94 21.48 33.59
CA LEU A 7 -23.81 22.62 33.93
C LEU A 7 -25.11 22.62 33.09
N TYR A 8 -25.05 22.21 31.82
CA TYR A 8 -26.25 22.05 31.00
C TYR A 8 -27.11 20.88 31.45
N LEU A 9 -26.50 19.76 31.84
CA LEU A 9 -27.24 18.61 32.36
C LEU A 9 -27.92 18.94 33.69
N SER A 10 -27.22 19.65 34.59
CA SER A 10 -27.80 20.11 35.86
C SER A 10 -28.91 21.12 35.63
N ALA A 11 -28.71 22.10 34.75
CA ALA A 11 -29.75 23.07 34.39
C ALA A 11 -30.96 22.39 33.72
N TRP A 12 -30.73 21.37 32.90
CA TRP A 12 -31.82 20.60 32.28
C TRP A 12 -32.64 19.83 33.32
N VAL A 13 -31.99 19.17 34.28
CA VAL A 13 -32.67 18.48 35.38
C VAL A 13 -33.46 19.47 36.24
N THR A 14 -32.89 20.62 36.59
CA THR A 14 -33.58 21.66 37.37
C THR A 14 -34.81 22.20 36.63
N CYS A 15 -34.68 22.58 35.36
CA CYS A 15 -35.80 23.09 34.58
C CYS A 15 -36.88 22.03 34.27
N TYR A 16 -36.51 20.75 34.15
CA TYR A 16 -37.46 19.64 34.03
C TYR A 16 -38.27 19.44 35.33
N LEU A 17 -37.64 19.62 36.49
CA LEU A 17 -38.31 19.54 37.80
C LEU A 17 -39.19 20.76 38.09
N GLU A 18 -38.86 21.92 37.51
CA GLU A 18 -39.58 23.19 37.69
C GLU A 18 -40.65 23.47 36.60
N ASP A 19 -40.95 22.48 35.76
CA ASP A 19 -41.95 22.55 34.66
C ASP A 19 -41.71 23.71 33.67
N GLN A 20 -40.45 24.17 33.56
CA GLN A 20 -40.05 25.24 32.65
C GLN A 20 -39.66 24.66 31.28
N VAL A 21 -40.56 24.82 30.31
CA VAL A 21 -40.55 24.05 29.04
C VAL A 21 -39.50 24.50 28.00
N ASN A 22 -38.77 25.60 28.20
CA ASN A 22 -37.99 26.20 27.11
C ASN A 22 -36.49 25.87 27.14
N ILE A 23 -36.14 24.59 27.00
CA ILE A 23 -34.74 24.16 26.88
C ILE A 23 -34.47 23.69 25.43
N PRO A 24 -33.53 24.31 24.70
CA PRO A 24 -33.43 24.14 23.25
C PRO A 24 -32.98 22.74 22.79
N TYR A 25 -32.34 21.93 23.63
CA TYR A 25 -31.82 20.61 23.24
C TYR A 25 -32.03 19.54 24.32
N HIS A 26 -32.42 18.34 23.86
CA HIS A 26 -32.54 17.16 24.72
C HIS A 26 -31.16 16.70 25.26
N PRO A 27 -31.03 16.25 26.53
CA PRO A 27 -29.75 15.91 27.16
C PRO A 27 -28.95 14.85 26.41
N THR A 28 -29.66 13.86 25.84
CA THR A 28 -29.03 12.79 25.05
C THR A 28 -28.36 13.34 23.79
N LYS A 29 -28.92 14.38 23.15
CA LYS A 29 -28.28 15.06 22.01
C LYS A 29 -27.04 15.80 22.47
N VAL A 30 -27.10 16.51 23.59
CA VAL A 30 -25.96 17.24 24.16
C VAL A 30 -24.83 16.29 24.55
N ILE A 31 -25.11 15.16 25.20
CA ILE A 31 -24.11 14.14 25.53
C ILE A 31 -23.48 13.57 24.25
N LYS A 32 -24.28 13.21 23.23
CA LYS A 32 -23.75 12.68 21.95
C LYS A 32 -22.83 13.68 21.24
N ILE A 33 -23.20 14.95 21.19
CA ILE A 33 -22.37 16.01 20.60
C ILE A 33 -21.05 16.12 21.38
N ASN A 34 -21.10 16.17 22.72
CA ASN A 34 -19.90 16.25 23.55
C ASN A 34 -18.99 15.04 23.39
N LEU A 35 -19.53 13.82 23.36
CA LEU A 35 -18.76 12.61 23.10
C LEU A 35 -18.12 12.62 21.71
N THR A 36 -18.84 13.13 20.70
CA THR A 36 -18.32 13.27 19.33
C THR A 36 -17.19 14.28 19.28
N LEU A 37 -17.36 15.43 19.92
CA LEU A 37 -16.36 16.49 20.01
C LEU A 37 -15.13 16.05 20.81
N ALA A 38 -15.31 15.38 21.94
CA ALA A 38 -14.23 14.76 22.70
C ALA A 38 -13.49 13.70 21.87
N GLY A 39 -14.22 12.91 21.07
CA GLY A 39 -13.66 12.00 20.09
C GLY A 39 -12.82 12.71 19.02
N GLN A 40 -13.29 13.84 18.49
CA GLN A 40 -12.56 14.66 17.53
C GLN A 40 -11.29 15.27 18.14
N ILE A 41 -11.38 15.86 19.34
CA ILE A 41 -10.21 16.41 20.06
C ILE A 41 -9.19 15.31 20.32
N ARG A 42 -9.63 14.14 20.78
CA ARG A 42 -8.74 12.97 20.96
C ARG A 42 -8.05 12.58 19.65
N ASN A 43 -8.77 12.62 18.52
CA ASN A 43 -8.19 12.33 17.22
C ASN A 43 -7.17 13.41 16.80
N TRP A 44 -7.46 14.69 17.05
CA TRP A 44 -6.52 15.79 16.78
C TRP A 44 -5.23 15.63 17.58
N ILE A 45 -5.34 15.36 18.89
CA ILE A 45 -4.18 15.10 19.76
C ILE A 45 -3.36 13.91 19.24
N ARG A 46 -4.03 12.82 18.83
CA ARG A 46 -3.36 11.64 18.26
C ARG A 46 -2.62 11.92 16.95
N SER A 47 -3.10 12.88 16.15
CA SER A 47 -2.49 13.28 14.88
C SER A 47 -1.34 14.27 15.04
N LEU A 48 -1.15 14.89 16.22
CA LEU A 48 -0.08 15.86 16.46
C LEU A 48 1.32 15.38 16.06
N PRO A 49 1.73 14.11 16.27
CA PRO A 49 3.07 13.64 15.92
C PRO A 49 3.23 13.45 14.43
N THR A 50 2.20 12.94 13.76
CA THR A 50 2.18 12.89 12.31
C THR A 50 2.26 14.30 11.74
N LEU A 51 1.52 15.26 12.31
CA LEU A 51 1.63 16.68 11.95
C LEU A 51 3.01 17.27 12.25
N ALA A 52 3.62 16.95 13.40
CA ALA A 52 4.95 17.42 13.77
C ALA A 52 6.02 16.82 12.85
N SER A 53 5.96 15.53 12.56
CA SER A 53 6.83 14.85 11.58
C SER A 53 6.66 15.45 10.20
N CYS A 54 5.42 15.65 9.77
CA CYS A 54 5.11 16.42 8.58
C CYS A 54 5.85 17.77 8.62
N LEU A 55 5.57 18.64 9.59
CA LEU A 55 6.18 19.97 9.68
C LEU A 55 7.72 19.90 9.69
N TYR A 56 8.29 18.93 10.41
CA TYR A 56 9.73 18.67 10.41
C TYR A 56 10.26 18.39 9.00
N TRP A 57 9.65 17.45 8.28
CA TRP A 57 10.00 17.11 6.90
C TRP A 57 9.63 18.22 5.90
N ARG A 58 8.83 19.22 6.28
CA ARG A 58 8.52 20.39 5.44
C ARG A 58 9.62 21.43 5.47
N TYR A 59 10.14 21.67 6.66
CA TYR A 59 11.00 22.82 6.94
C TYR A 59 12.48 22.46 7.13
N ASN A 60 12.82 21.17 7.26
CA ASN A 60 14.22 20.70 7.37
C ASN A 60 14.72 19.99 6.10
N LEU A 61 14.21 20.40 4.93
CA LEU A 61 14.58 19.81 3.63
C LEU A 61 16.01 20.16 3.18
N ASP A 62 16.60 21.24 3.71
CA ASP A 62 17.93 21.72 3.28
C ASP A 62 19.08 21.21 4.17
N GLY A 63 18.79 20.31 5.10
CA GLY A 63 19.83 19.71 5.95
C GLY A 63 20.70 18.71 5.16
N LYS A 64 22.02 18.69 5.39
CA LYS A 64 22.92 17.69 4.78
C LYS A 64 22.40 16.25 4.92
N ARG A 65 21.88 15.93 6.10
CA ARG A 65 21.27 14.63 6.42
C ARG A 65 20.03 14.30 5.58
N PHE A 66 19.29 15.31 5.09
CA PHE A 66 18.13 15.09 4.22
C PHE A 66 18.57 14.58 2.84
N GLY A 67 19.58 15.21 2.23
CA GLY A 67 20.11 14.78 0.93
C GLY A 67 20.81 13.43 0.94
N GLU A 68 21.32 13.00 2.11
CA GLU A 68 21.86 11.64 2.32
C GLU A 68 20.75 10.59 2.40
N ILE A 69 19.59 10.95 2.95
CA ILE A 69 18.47 10.02 3.19
C ILE A 69 17.51 9.96 2.00
N VAL A 70 17.36 11.05 1.24
CA VAL A 70 16.37 11.15 0.16
C VAL A 70 16.97 11.80 -1.09
N SER A 71 16.87 11.10 -2.22
CA SER A 71 17.05 11.69 -3.54
C SER A 71 15.69 12.17 -4.05
N VAL A 72 15.49 13.48 -4.14
CA VAL A 72 14.20 14.11 -4.50
C VAL A 72 14.16 14.44 -5.98
N ASP A 73 12.97 14.31 -6.60
CA ASP A 73 12.71 14.70 -7.99
C ASP A 73 13.73 14.11 -8.99
N VAL A 74 14.06 12.83 -8.79
CA VAL A 74 14.83 12.05 -9.74
C VAL A 74 13.97 11.80 -10.97
N ARG A 75 14.44 12.23 -12.15
CA ARG A 75 13.72 12.03 -13.40
C ARG A 75 13.83 10.56 -13.83
N TYR A 76 12.70 9.92 -14.14
CA TYR A 76 12.69 8.53 -14.61
C TYR A 76 12.25 8.36 -16.07
N ASN A 77 11.48 9.31 -16.61
CA ASN A 77 11.15 9.38 -18.04
C ASN A 77 11.11 10.85 -18.53
N SER A 78 10.53 11.11 -19.70
CA SER A 78 10.44 12.47 -20.28
C SER A 78 9.63 13.47 -19.44
N THR A 79 8.66 13.01 -18.64
CA THR A 79 7.68 13.88 -17.93
C THR A 79 7.58 13.64 -16.42
N GLY A 80 8.11 12.53 -15.94
CA GLY A 80 7.88 11.93 -14.65
C GLY A 80 9.11 11.97 -13.76
N TYR A 81 8.84 12.22 -12.48
CA TYR A 81 9.83 12.31 -11.42
C TYR A 81 9.46 11.37 -10.30
N LEU A 82 10.45 10.94 -9.51
CA LEU A 82 10.28 10.11 -8.33
C LEU A 82 11.19 10.58 -7.21
N ASP A 83 10.83 10.22 -5.98
CA ASP A 83 11.69 10.37 -4.81
C ASP A 83 12.19 8.98 -4.39
N VAL A 84 13.46 8.86 -4.02
CA VAL A 84 14.07 7.62 -3.51
C VAL A 84 14.51 7.85 -2.07
N TYR A 85 14.11 6.97 -1.16
CA TYR A 85 14.48 7.01 0.27
C TYR A 85 15.44 5.87 0.55
N HIS A 86 16.63 6.21 1.05
CA HIS A 86 17.76 5.31 1.22
C HIS A 86 17.88 4.85 2.67
N PRO A 87 17.84 3.53 2.95
CA PRO A 87 18.03 3.02 4.30
C PRO A 87 19.48 3.18 4.76
N GLU A 88 19.69 3.26 6.08
CA GLU A 88 21.01 3.25 6.72
C GLU A 88 21.55 1.81 6.76
N LYS A 89 21.73 1.18 5.60
CA LYS A 89 22.29 -0.17 5.44
C LYS A 89 23.39 -0.17 4.39
N GLU A 90 24.47 -0.89 4.66
CA GLU A 90 25.58 -1.09 3.72
C GLU A 90 25.27 -2.19 2.69
N GLU A 91 24.45 -3.16 3.06
CA GLU A 91 23.99 -4.24 2.17
C GLU A 91 22.85 -3.76 1.26
N LYS A 92 22.74 -4.40 0.10
CA LYS A 92 21.62 -4.17 -0.83
C LYS A 92 20.30 -4.48 -0.14
N ALA A 93 19.39 -3.52 -0.14
CA ALA A 93 18.11 -3.65 0.53
C ALA A 93 16.97 -3.99 -0.44
N PRO A 94 15.89 -4.65 0.03
CA PRO A 94 14.68 -4.81 -0.77
C PRO A 94 14.12 -3.46 -1.22
N ILE A 95 13.67 -3.40 -2.46
CA ILE A 95 13.13 -2.19 -3.08
C ILE A 95 11.61 -2.23 -2.99
N LEU A 96 11.01 -1.18 -2.44
CA LEU A 96 9.58 -1.03 -2.28
C LEU A 96 9.10 0.20 -3.07
N ILE A 97 8.47 -0.04 -4.21
CA ILE A 97 7.88 0.99 -5.07
C ILE A 97 6.47 1.27 -4.57
N PHE A 98 6.23 2.44 -3.99
CA PHE A 98 4.94 2.81 -3.43
C PHE A 98 4.13 3.74 -4.36
N VAL A 99 3.02 3.23 -4.88
CA VAL A 99 2.09 3.94 -5.77
C VAL A 99 0.81 4.29 -5.00
N TYR A 100 0.60 5.58 -4.76
CA TYR A 100 -0.56 6.05 -4.02
C TYR A 100 -1.74 6.44 -4.92
N GLY A 101 -2.96 6.40 -4.37
CA GLY A 101 -4.18 6.80 -5.05
C GLY A 101 -4.49 8.31 -4.97
N ASP A 102 -5.45 8.73 -5.78
CA ASP A 102 -5.79 10.15 -6.03
C ASP A 102 -6.70 10.79 -4.93
N GLU A 103 -7.18 10.00 -3.97
CA GLU A 103 -8.37 10.33 -3.16
C GLU A 103 -8.11 11.05 -1.83
N TRP A 104 -6.85 11.19 -1.40
CA TRP A 104 -6.57 11.60 -0.01
C TRP A 104 -6.32 13.09 0.21
N PHE A 105 -5.43 13.70 -0.56
CA PHE A 105 -5.06 15.11 -0.43
C PHE A 105 -4.58 15.65 -1.77
N PRO A 106 -4.75 16.96 -2.05
CA PRO A 106 -4.26 17.55 -3.30
C PRO A 106 -2.77 17.24 -3.48
N LYS A 107 -2.48 16.40 -4.49
CA LYS A 107 -1.26 16.27 -5.30
C LYS A 107 0.10 16.69 -4.69
N HIS A 108 0.32 16.45 -3.41
CA HIS A 108 1.56 16.85 -2.74
C HIS A 108 2.20 15.66 -2.03
N LYS A 109 3.42 15.30 -2.47
CA LYS A 109 4.28 14.19 -1.98
C LYS A 109 4.56 14.20 -0.47
N PHE A 110 4.10 15.23 0.24
CA PHE A 110 4.49 15.53 1.60
C PHE A 110 4.05 14.50 2.65
N LEU A 111 2.79 14.06 2.62
CA LEU A 111 2.33 13.00 3.53
C LEU A 111 3.05 11.68 3.22
N TYR A 112 3.30 11.43 1.93
CA TYR A 112 4.01 10.25 1.48
C TYR A 112 5.50 10.26 1.89
N ARG A 113 6.15 11.43 2.09
CA ARG A 113 7.50 11.51 2.69
C ARG A 113 7.56 10.87 4.07
N VAL A 114 6.62 11.20 4.95
CA VAL A 114 6.58 10.66 6.32
C VAL A 114 6.33 9.16 6.31
N PHE A 115 5.43 8.71 5.43
CA PHE A 115 5.16 7.30 5.21
C PHE A 115 6.40 6.54 4.69
N SER A 116 7.02 7.04 3.63
CA SER A 116 8.19 6.44 3.02
C SER A 116 9.38 6.40 3.96
N ASN A 117 9.60 7.45 4.74
CA ASN A 117 10.63 7.41 5.77
C ASN A 117 10.36 6.31 6.82
N SER A 118 9.10 6.07 7.17
CA SER A 118 8.75 5.01 8.13
C SER A 118 9.04 3.61 7.59
N LEU A 119 8.95 3.41 6.27
CA LEU A 119 9.32 2.17 5.58
C LEU A 119 10.85 2.08 5.39
N ARG A 120 11.51 3.19 5.07
CA ARG A 120 12.98 3.31 5.02
C ARG A 120 13.62 2.91 6.35
N GLU A 121 13.06 3.35 7.47
CA GLU A 121 13.49 2.96 8.83
C GLU A 121 13.32 1.46 9.12
N LEU A 122 12.52 0.72 8.34
CA LEU A 122 12.46 -0.74 8.39
C LEU A 122 13.57 -1.41 7.56
N GLY A 123 14.41 -0.63 6.90
CA GLY A 123 15.56 -1.10 6.13
C GLY A 123 15.26 -1.39 4.66
N TYR A 124 14.29 -0.69 4.07
CA TYR A 124 13.91 -0.80 2.65
C TYR A 124 14.37 0.43 1.85
N VAL A 125 14.75 0.22 0.60
CA VAL A 125 14.79 1.32 -0.37
C VAL A 125 13.36 1.60 -0.77
N VAL A 126 12.89 2.84 -0.59
CA VAL A 126 11.50 3.20 -0.92
C VAL A 126 11.49 4.14 -2.10
N VAL A 127 10.75 3.80 -3.15
CA VAL A 127 10.62 4.61 -4.36
C VAL A 127 9.19 5.14 -4.45
N VAL A 128 9.03 6.45 -4.59
CA VAL A 128 7.71 7.09 -4.70
C VAL A 128 7.65 7.97 -5.94
N PRO A 129 6.93 7.56 -7.00
CA PRO A 129 6.71 8.39 -8.18
C PRO A 129 5.77 9.56 -7.90
N ASP A 130 5.97 10.67 -8.61
CA ASP A 130 5.00 11.76 -8.69
C ASP A 130 3.82 11.35 -9.56
N GLN A 131 2.66 11.10 -8.93
CA GLN A 131 1.43 10.70 -9.60
C GLN A 131 0.80 11.81 -10.47
N LYS A 132 1.40 13.01 -10.57
CA LYS A 132 1.00 14.00 -11.57
C LYS A 132 1.07 13.46 -13.01
N TYR A 133 1.88 12.42 -13.25
CA TYR A 133 2.10 11.79 -14.56
C TYR A 133 1.77 10.28 -14.49
N PRO A 134 0.48 9.92 -14.48
CA PRO A 134 0.00 8.59 -14.06
C PRO A 134 0.25 7.44 -15.04
N ASN A 135 0.70 7.70 -16.26
CA ASN A 135 0.70 6.72 -17.36
C ASN A 135 1.96 5.84 -17.44
N ASP A 136 2.75 5.78 -16.37
CA ASP A 136 4.09 5.19 -16.50
C ASP A 136 4.53 4.28 -15.36
N THR A 137 3.67 3.35 -14.99
CA THR A 137 4.06 2.31 -14.01
C THR A 137 5.07 1.33 -14.62
N ARG A 138 5.03 1.07 -15.94
CA ARG A 138 5.99 0.17 -16.61
C ARG A 138 7.39 0.80 -16.68
N ASP A 139 7.58 2.02 -17.19
CA ASP A 139 8.91 2.62 -17.22
C ASP A 139 9.41 2.93 -15.81
N LEU A 140 8.53 3.19 -14.84
CA LEU A 140 8.93 3.27 -13.43
C LEU A 140 9.59 1.97 -12.95
N ILE A 141 8.97 0.82 -13.20
CA ILE A 141 9.52 -0.49 -12.80
C ILE A 141 10.84 -0.76 -13.54
N HIS A 142 10.90 -0.48 -14.85
CA HIS A 142 12.13 -0.61 -15.64
C HIS A 142 13.25 0.29 -15.13
N TRP A 143 12.92 1.55 -14.83
CA TRP A 143 13.88 2.51 -14.28
C TRP A 143 14.41 2.02 -12.94
N VAL A 144 13.55 1.56 -12.04
CA VAL A 144 13.96 1.04 -10.73
C VAL A 144 14.87 -0.18 -10.87
N TYR A 145 14.52 -1.13 -11.74
CA TYR A 145 15.37 -2.28 -11.99
C TYR A 145 16.74 -1.89 -12.56
N LYS A 146 16.76 -0.98 -13.55
CA LYS A 146 18.00 -0.49 -14.17
C LYS A 146 18.92 0.23 -13.17
N HIS A 147 18.36 1.02 -12.26
CA HIS A 147 19.12 1.83 -11.30
C HIS A 147 19.18 1.19 -9.91
N ALA A 148 18.73 -0.06 -9.73
CA ALA A 148 18.65 -0.74 -8.45
C ALA A 148 19.97 -0.68 -7.68
N LYS A 149 21.10 -0.96 -8.36
CA LYS A 149 22.44 -0.90 -7.74
C LYS A 149 22.83 0.51 -7.30
N GLU A 150 22.45 1.53 -8.04
CA GLU A 150 22.80 2.94 -7.75
C GLU A 150 22.05 3.47 -6.53
N ILE A 151 20.83 2.99 -6.30
CA ILE A 151 20.02 3.32 -5.13
C ILE A 151 20.23 2.35 -3.95
N ASN A 152 21.31 1.56 -3.98
CA ASN A 152 21.63 0.51 -3.01
C ASN A 152 20.50 -0.52 -2.77
N GLY A 153 19.72 -0.77 -3.82
CA GLY A 153 18.65 -1.75 -3.84
C GLY A 153 19.08 -3.08 -4.46
N ASP A 154 18.39 -4.14 -4.09
CA ASP A 154 18.53 -5.46 -4.71
C ASP A 154 17.52 -5.63 -5.86
N PRO A 155 17.97 -5.77 -7.13
CA PRO A 155 17.08 -5.93 -8.28
C PRO A 155 16.24 -7.20 -8.25
N ASP A 156 16.63 -8.22 -7.46
CA ASP A 156 15.89 -9.48 -7.32
C ASP A 156 14.83 -9.41 -6.20
N MET A 157 14.75 -8.28 -5.51
CA MET A 157 13.88 -8.02 -4.36
C MET A 157 13.04 -6.74 -4.59
N ILE A 158 12.42 -6.63 -5.78
CA ILE A 158 11.50 -5.54 -6.12
C ILE A 158 10.07 -5.89 -5.70
N TYR A 159 9.47 -5.02 -4.90
CA TYR A 159 8.10 -5.11 -4.42
C TYR A 159 7.31 -3.88 -4.81
N MET A 160 6.07 -4.08 -5.24
CA MET A 160 5.13 -2.98 -5.48
C MET A 160 4.19 -2.88 -4.30
N MET A 161 3.98 -1.68 -3.78
CA MET A 161 2.97 -1.39 -2.77
C MET A 161 2.01 -0.33 -3.30
N GLY A 162 0.72 -0.60 -3.21
CA GLY A 162 -0.29 0.30 -3.74
C GLY A 162 -1.40 0.56 -2.73
N HIS A 163 -1.95 1.77 -2.75
CA HIS A 163 -3.09 2.16 -1.91
C HIS A 163 -4.24 2.73 -2.77
N GLY A 164 -5.47 2.25 -2.56
CA GLY A 164 -6.65 2.73 -3.30
C GLY A 164 -6.51 2.50 -4.80
N SER A 165 -6.67 3.56 -5.61
CA SER A 165 -6.44 3.50 -7.06
C SER A 165 -5.00 3.15 -7.44
N GLY A 166 -4.02 3.40 -6.56
CA GLY A 166 -2.65 2.93 -6.76
C GLY A 166 -2.52 1.41 -6.67
N ALA A 167 -3.24 0.77 -5.75
CA ALA A 167 -3.29 -0.70 -5.63
C ALA A 167 -3.89 -1.35 -6.89
N HIS A 168 -4.94 -0.73 -7.42
CA HIS A 168 -5.55 -1.12 -8.69
C HIS A 168 -4.54 -1.05 -9.85
N ARG A 169 -3.90 0.11 -10.04
CA ARG A 169 -2.94 0.34 -11.14
C ARG A 169 -1.80 -0.69 -11.15
N ILE A 170 -1.17 -0.91 -9.99
CA ILE A 170 -0.03 -1.84 -9.92
C ILE A 170 -0.47 -3.29 -10.12
N ALA A 171 -1.65 -3.68 -9.63
CA ALA A 171 -2.18 -5.02 -9.83
C ALA A 171 -2.50 -5.26 -11.31
N GLN A 172 -3.12 -4.29 -11.96
CA GLN A 172 -3.44 -4.37 -13.39
C GLN A 172 -2.18 -4.47 -14.25
N VAL A 173 -1.18 -3.61 -14.02
CA VAL A 173 0.06 -3.59 -14.82
C VAL A 173 0.89 -4.85 -14.63
N VAL A 174 1.12 -5.29 -13.39
CA VAL A 174 1.97 -6.45 -13.12
C VAL A 174 1.30 -7.74 -13.55
N LEU A 175 -0.01 -7.91 -13.29
CA LEU A 175 -0.70 -9.16 -13.67
C LEU A 175 -0.97 -9.23 -15.18
N ALA A 176 -1.13 -8.09 -15.87
CA ALA A 176 -1.16 -8.08 -17.33
C ALA A 176 0.16 -8.58 -17.93
N ASP A 177 1.30 -8.14 -17.41
CA ASP A 177 2.62 -8.60 -17.84
C ASP A 177 2.83 -10.10 -17.56
N VAL A 178 2.34 -10.63 -16.43
CA VAL A 178 2.33 -12.08 -16.15
C VAL A 178 1.54 -12.85 -17.21
N ILE A 179 0.36 -12.35 -17.61
CA ILE A 179 -0.45 -12.96 -18.67
C ILE A 179 0.29 -12.92 -20.01
N GLU A 180 0.89 -11.78 -20.37
CA GLU A 180 1.64 -11.60 -21.62
C GLU A 180 2.84 -12.56 -21.70
N LYS A 181 3.62 -12.66 -20.62
CA LYS A 181 4.71 -13.64 -20.50
C LYS A 181 4.20 -15.06 -20.60
N SER A 182 3.11 -15.39 -19.91
CA SER A 182 2.52 -16.73 -19.94
C SER A 182 2.12 -17.12 -21.37
N LYS A 183 1.43 -16.23 -22.10
CA LYS A 183 1.08 -16.44 -23.52
C LYS A 183 2.31 -16.69 -24.38
N TYR A 184 3.37 -15.92 -24.16
CA TYR A 184 4.64 -16.09 -24.88
C TYR A 184 5.30 -17.44 -24.60
N HIS A 185 5.37 -17.85 -23.32
CA HIS A 185 5.92 -19.16 -22.93
C HIS A 185 5.10 -20.33 -23.51
N HIS A 186 3.77 -20.23 -23.49
CA HIS A 186 2.88 -21.18 -24.15
C HIS A 186 3.09 -21.25 -25.66
N ALA A 187 3.26 -20.11 -26.33
CA ALA A 187 3.54 -20.11 -27.76
C ALA A 187 4.87 -20.80 -28.08
N LEU A 188 5.92 -20.60 -27.26
CA LEU A 188 7.22 -21.24 -27.44
C LEU A 188 7.18 -22.76 -27.21
N SER A 189 6.39 -23.26 -26.27
CA SER A 189 6.30 -24.70 -26.00
C SER A 189 5.69 -25.50 -27.16
N HIS A 190 5.01 -24.83 -28.10
CA HIS A 190 4.39 -25.43 -29.28
C HIS A 190 5.24 -25.30 -30.56
N VAL A 191 6.41 -24.64 -30.49
CA VAL A 191 7.32 -24.48 -31.63
C VAL A 191 8.51 -25.43 -31.46
N ASP A 192 8.54 -26.49 -32.27
CA ASP A 192 9.66 -27.44 -32.38
C ASP A 192 10.89 -26.73 -32.97
N GLY A 193 11.67 -26.07 -32.12
CA GLY A 193 12.92 -25.45 -32.56
C GLY A 193 13.57 -24.60 -31.48
N LYS A 194 14.88 -24.82 -31.27
CA LYS A 194 15.76 -23.91 -30.53
C LYS A 194 15.75 -22.54 -31.21
N HIS A 195 14.77 -21.71 -30.87
CA HIS A 195 14.89 -20.28 -31.08
C HIS A 195 15.76 -19.70 -29.96
N ASP A 196 16.70 -18.85 -30.36
CA ASP A 196 17.38 -17.93 -29.47
C ASP A 196 16.33 -16.90 -29.01
N ALA A 197 15.57 -17.28 -27.98
CA ALA A 197 14.44 -16.51 -27.48
C ALA A 197 14.97 -15.31 -26.69
N THR A 198 15.46 -14.29 -27.39
CA THR A 198 15.53 -12.96 -26.80
C THR A 198 14.10 -12.58 -26.39
N GLN A 199 13.85 -12.52 -25.08
CA GLN A 199 12.56 -12.11 -24.55
C GLN A 199 12.17 -10.75 -25.16
N PRO A 200 10.88 -10.53 -25.47
CA PRO A 200 10.41 -9.21 -25.89
C PRO A 200 10.95 -8.12 -24.97
N SER A 201 11.53 -7.07 -25.55
CA SER A 201 12.20 -6.00 -24.79
C SER A 201 11.26 -5.20 -23.87
N ASP A 202 9.95 -5.40 -23.99
CA ASP A 202 8.90 -4.68 -23.28
C ASP A 202 8.38 -5.41 -22.03
N PHE A 203 8.85 -6.65 -21.77
CA PHE A 203 8.47 -7.39 -20.55
C PHE A 203 9.05 -6.74 -19.30
N LEU A 204 8.22 -6.66 -18.25
CA LEU A 204 8.70 -6.14 -16.97
C LEU A 204 9.79 -7.06 -16.39
N PRO A 205 10.77 -6.49 -15.67
CA PRO A 205 11.61 -7.30 -14.79
C PRO A 205 10.77 -8.00 -13.72
N GLN A 206 11.32 -9.04 -13.08
CA GLN A 206 10.57 -9.81 -12.08
C GLN A 206 10.15 -8.93 -10.91
N VAL A 207 8.84 -8.80 -10.70
CA VAL A 207 8.27 -8.20 -9.48
C VAL A 207 8.04 -9.33 -8.48
N ARG A 208 8.75 -9.29 -7.36
CA ARG A 208 8.72 -10.37 -6.38
C ARG A 208 7.47 -10.39 -5.51
N GLY A 209 6.81 -9.24 -5.34
CA GLY A 209 5.55 -9.21 -4.62
C GLY A 209 4.74 -7.93 -4.73
N LEU A 210 3.43 -8.07 -4.52
CA LEU A 210 2.42 -7.03 -4.53
C LEU A 210 1.81 -6.87 -3.12
N LEU A 211 1.89 -5.66 -2.58
CA LEU A 211 1.25 -5.25 -1.32
C LEU A 211 0.08 -4.33 -1.66
N LEU A 212 -1.14 -4.88 -1.62
CA LEU A 212 -2.33 -4.27 -2.20
C LEU A 212 -3.28 -3.77 -1.09
N PHE A 213 -3.26 -2.46 -0.81
CA PHE A 213 -4.05 -1.84 0.26
C PHE A 213 -5.35 -1.23 -0.27
N SER A 214 -6.50 -1.73 0.21
CA SER A 214 -7.84 -1.14 -0.03
C SER A 214 -8.10 -0.71 -1.49
N GLY A 215 -7.73 -1.54 -2.47
CA GLY A 215 -7.93 -1.24 -3.90
C GLY A 215 -9.28 -1.68 -4.46
N ILE A 216 -9.51 -1.30 -5.72
CA ILE A 216 -10.61 -1.79 -6.57
C ILE A 216 -10.00 -2.76 -7.58
N TYR A 217 -10.60 -3.94 -7.75
CA TYR A 217 -9.99 -5.00 -8.55
C TYR A 217 -10.91 -5.57 -9.63
N ASP A 218 -12.14 -5.06 -9.82
CA ASP A 218 -13.11 -5.66 -10.74
C ASP A 218 -12.54 -5.91 -12.16
N SER A 219 -11.85 -4.93 -12.77
CA SER A 219 -11.23 -5.14 -14.10
C SER A 219 -10.01 -6.06 -14.05
N THR A 220 -9.23 -6.03 -12.97
CA THR A 220 -8.09 -6.93 -12.79
C THR A 220 -8.56 -8.37 -12.64
N ILE A 221 -9.64 -8.60 -11.90
CA ILE A 221 -10.31 -9.89 -11.72
C ILE A 221 -10.79 -10.42 -13.06
N GLN A 222 -11.54 -9.61 -13.81
CA GLN A 222 -12.01 -9.99 -15.14
C GLN A 222 -10.83 -10.42 -16.04
N MET A 223 -9.76 -9.62 -16.06
CA MET A 223 -8.57 -9.91 -16.88
C MET A 223 -7.91 -11.25 -16.52
N ILE A 224 -7.74 -11.56 -15.23
CA ILE A 224 -7.11 -12.84 -14.83
C ILE A 224 -8.04 -14.03 -15.08
N GLU A 225 -9.36 -13.88 -14.88
CA GLU A 225 -10.34 -14.94 -15.10
C GLU A 225 -10.47 -15.30 -16.58
N GLU A 226 -10.50 -14.29 -17.47
CA GLU A 226 -10.53 -14.49 -18.93
C GLU A 226 -9.31 -15.24 -19.46
N ASN A 227 -8.21 -15.25 -18.71
CA ASN A 227 -6.95 -15.91 -19.09
C ASN A 227 -6.61 -17.10 -18.17
N GLY A 228 -7.58 -17.58 -17.37
CA GLY A 228 -7.37 -18.61 -16.35
C GLY A 228 -6.78 -19.93 -16.88
N GLU A 229 -7.20 -20.35 -18.08
CA GLU A 229 -6.71 -21.57 -18.75
C GLU A 229 -5.19 -21.56 -19.00
N LEU A 230 -4.58 -20.36 -19.13
CA LEU A 230 -3.12 -20.27 -19.29
C LEU A 230 -2.37 -20.79 -18.05
N PHE A 231 -2.99 -20.73 -16.88
CA PHE A 231 -2.34 -21.06 -15.63
C PHE A 231 -2.63 -22.49 -15.18
N SER A 232 -3.64 -23.15 -15.75
CA SER A 232 -3.97 -24.55 -15.43
C SER A 232 -3.00 -25.55 -16.04
N ASP A 233 -2.45 -25.24 -17.22
CA ASP A 233 -1.86 -26.28 -18.09
C ASP A 233 -0.33 -26.24 -18.18
N SER A 234 0.32 -25.16 -17.74
CA SER A 234 1.76 -25.00 -17.87
C SER A 234 2.46 -24.93 -16.52
N LEU A 235 3.43 -25.83 -16.31
CA LEU A 235 4.13 -25.90 -15.04
C LEU A 235 5.09 -24.72 -14.80
N ASP A 236 5.61 -24.12 -15.87
CA ASP A 236 6.69 -23.13 -15.81
C ASP A 236 6.20 -21.68 -15.67
N VAL A 237 4.90 -21.43 -15.86
CA VAL A 237 4.35 -20.06 -15.81
C VAL A 237 4.04 -19.58 -14.39
N LEU A 238 3.99 -20.48 -13.40
CA LEU A 238 3.73 -20.08 -12.00
C LEU A 238 4.90 -19.28 -11.40
N ASP A 239 6.13 -19.51 -11.83
CA ASP A 239 7.31 -18.74 -11.39
C ASP A 239 7.27 -17.28 -11.85
N LEU A 240 6.44 -16.96 -12.84
CA LEU A 240 6.21 -15.59 -13.31
C LEU A 240 5.36 -14.79 -12.31
N TRP A 241 4.59 -15.45 -11.46
CA TRP A 241 3.66 -14.77 -10.56
C TRP A 241 4.37 -14.07 -9.41
N PRO A 242 4.01 -12.82 -9.10
CA PRO A 242 4.43 -12.19 -7.87
C PRO A 242 3.73 -12.86 -6.69
N ARG A 243 4.36 -12.80 -5.51
CA ARG A 243 3.63 -13.03 -4.26
C ARG A 243 2.61 -11.92 -4.07
N ILE A 244 1.44 -12.19 -3.48
CA ILE A 244 0.37 -11.18 -3.37
C ILE A 244 -0.12 -11.12 -1.93
N MET A 245 -0.10 -9.93 -1.32
CA MET A 245 -0.76 -9.69 -0.04
C MET A 245 -1.80 -8.58 -0.17
N LEU A 246 -3.06 -8.95 0.04
CA LEU A 246 -4.21 -8.04 0.11
C LEU A 246 -4.41 -7.59 1.57
N LEU A 247 -4.41 -6.27 1.81
CA LEU A 247 -4.63 -5.69 3.13
C LEU A 247 -5.84 -4.77 3.09
N HIS A 248 -6.86 -5.04 3.91
CA HIS A 248 -8.11 -4.27 3.89
C HIS A 248 -8.66 -4.02 5.29
N GLY A 249 -9.21 -2.84 5.52
CA GLY A 249 -9.87 -2.47 6.78
C GLY A 249 -11.37 -2.76 6.78
N GLN A 250 -11.91 -3.43 7.80
CA GLN A 250 -13.37 -3.68 7.87
C GLN A 250 -14.20 -2.42 8.18
N ARG A 251 -13.55 -1.30 8.52
CA ARG A 251 -14.20 0.01 8.68
C ARG A 251 -13.89 0.94 7.52
N ASP A 252 -13.38 0.40 6.42
CA ASP A 252 -13.29 1.12 5.17
C ASP A 252 -14.71 1.48 4.70
N LYS A 253 -14.93 2.79 4.49
CA LYS A 253 -16.21 3.34 4.03
C LYS A 253 -16.10 3.89 2.60
N ILE A 254 -14.89 3.88 2.04
CA ILE A 254 -14.60 4.40 0.71
C ILE A 254 -14.63 3.22 -0.25
N MET A 255 -13.85 2.17 0.07
CA MET A 255 -13.78 0.95 -0.71
C MET A 255 -14.40 -0.21 0.07
N PRO A 256 -15.36 -0.96 -0.51
CA PRO A 256 -15.90 -2.15 0.11
C PRO A 256 -14.84 -3.24 0.28
N VAL A 257 -14.82 -3.90 1.43
CA VAL A 257 -13.94 -5.04 1.72
C VAL A 257 -14.13 -6.22 0.74
N ASP A 258 -15.32 -6.29 0.13
CA ASP A 258 -15.66 -7.28 -0.88
C ASP A 258 -14.75 -7.20 -2.10
N GLN A 259 -14.17 -6.04 -2.42
CA GLN A 259 -13.20 -5.90 -3.51
C GLN A 259 -11.98 -6.81 -3.29
N SER A 260 -11.36 -6.73 -2.11
CA SER A 260 -10.23 -7.60 -1.77
C SER A 260 -10.63 -9.05 -1.63
N SER A 261 -11.83 -9.33 -1.12
CA SER A 261 -12.31 -10.72 -0.97
C SER A 261 -12.57 -11.38 -2.32
N LYS A 262 -13.19 -10.66 -3.26
CA LYS A 262 -13.40 -11.11 -4.64
C LYS A 262 -12.07 -11.36 -5.34
N MET A 263 -11.10 -10.44 -5.23
CA MET A 263 -9.77 -10.61 -5.81
C MET A 263 -9.07 -11.85 -5.25
N PHE A 264 -9.11 -12.04 -3.93
CA PHE A 264 -8.52 -13.22 -3.28
C PHE A 264 -9.15 -14.53 -3.78
N ASN A 265 -10.48 -14.56 -3.92
CA ASN A 265 -11.19 -15.74 -4.43
C ASN A 265 -10.87 -16.00 -5.91
N ALA A 266 -10.87 -14.97 -6.75
CA ALA A 266 -10.53 -15.07 -8.17
C ALA A 266 -9.11 -15.64 -8.37
N LEU A 267 -8.13 -15.12 -7.63
CA LEU A 267 -6.76 -15.67 -7.60
C LEU A 267 -6.75 -17.15 -7.20
N GLY A 268 -7.53 -17.51 -6.19
CA GLY A 268 -7.70 -18.91 -5.80
C GLY A 268 -8.27 -19.77 -6.94
N HIS A 269 -9.25 -19.28 -7.69
CA HIS A 269 -9.88 -20.02 -8.77
C HIS A 269 -8.97 -20.20 -10.01
N VAL A 270 -8.19 -19.19 -10.37
CA VAL A 270 -7.32 -19.24 -11.56
C VAL A 270 -6.03 -20.03 -11.30
N LEU A 271 -5.54 -20.08 -10.06
CA LEU A 271 -4.34 -20.84 -9.71
C LEU A 271 -4.68 -22.34 -9.51
N PRO A 272 -3.92 -23.27 -10.10
CA PRO A 272 -4.16 -24.71 -9.98
C PRO A 272 -4.22 -25.15 -8.52
N THR A 273 -5.27 -25.90 -8.14
CA THR A 273 -5.48 -26.32 -6.74
C THR A 273 -4.27 -27.09 -6.18
N GLU A 274 -3.62 -27.90 -7.01
CA GLU A 274 -2.48 -28.76 -6.63
C GLU A 274 -1.18 -27.98 -6.38
N ARG A 275 -1.05 -26.78 -6.96
CA ARG A 275 0.17 -25.96 -6.91
C ARG A 275 -0.09 -24.54 -6.40
N ARG A 276 -1.28 -24.31 -5.81
CA ARG A 276 -1.68 -23.00 -5.29
C ARG A 276 -0.70 -22.49 -4.22
N ASP A 277 -0.06 -23.39 -3.48
CA ASP A 277 0.92 -23.05 -2.45
C ASP A 277 2.26 -22.53 -3.01
N GLU A 278 2.50 -22.67 -4.32
CA GLU A 278 3.71 -22.15 -4.98
C GLU A 278 3.62 -20.65 -5.22
N VAL A 279 2.41 -20.12 -5.39
CA VAL A 279 2.16 -18.67 -5.45
C VAL A 279 1.64 -18.21 -4.09
N ASP A 280 2.48 -17.50 -3.34
CA ASP A 280 2.13 -17.01 -2.00
C ASP A 280 1.08 -15.88 -2.08
N VAL A 281 -0.21 -16.24 -2.00
CA VAL A 281 -1.35 -15.32 -1.95
C VAL A 281 -1.91 -15.24 -0.53
N ARG A 282 -1.92 -14.04 0.06
CA ARG A 282 -2.36 -13.77 1.42
C ARG A 282 -3.44 -12.69 1.45
N MET A 283 -4.36 -12.80 2.40
CA MET A 283 -5.29 -11.73 2.75
C MET A 283 -5.23 -11.43 4.26
N ARG A 284 -5.21 -10.14 4.59
CA ARG A 284 -5.23 -9.61 5.96
C ARG A 284 -6.36 -8.60 6.11
N LEU A 285 -7.33 -8.93 6.95
CA LEU A 285 -8.47 -8.07 7.27
C LEU A 285 -8.31 -7.45 8.66
N TYR A 286 -8.31 -6.12 8.73
CA TYR A 286 -8.12 -5.38 9.98
C TYR A 286 -9.45 -4.82 10.49
N LYS A 287 -9.96 -5.40 11.59
CA LYS A 287 -11.29 -5.10 12.15
C LYS A 287 -11.57 -3.61 12.45
N ARG A 288 -10.54 -2.84 12.78
CA ARG A 288 -10.68 -1.45 13.24
C ARG A 288 -10.10 -0.42 12.28
N MET A 289 -9.45 -0.87 11.20
CA MET A 289 -8.80 0.00 10.23
C MET A 289 -9.85 0.58 9.28
N ASN A 290 -9.82 1.89 9.10
CA ASN A 290 -10.55 2.57 8.02
C ASN A 290 -9.67 2.74 6.77
N HIS A 291 -10.24 3.24 5.67
CA HIS A 291 -9.53 3.44 4.41
C HIS A 291 -8.21 4.20 4.59
N ARG A 292 -8.22 5.21 5.47
CA ARG A 292 -7.08 6.08 5.66
C ARG A 292 -6.00 5.47 6.56
N GLU A 293 -6.42 4.73 7.55
CA GLU A 293 -5.51 4.11 8.53
C GLU A 293 -4.60 3.04 7.92
N SER A 294 -4.93 2.53 6.73
CA SER A 294 -4.07 1.61 5.96
C SER A 294 -2.66 2.17 5.69
N VAL A 295 -2.58 3.49 5.48
CA VAL A 295 -1.31 4.20 5.22
C VAL A 295 -0.89 5.01 6.45
N THR A 296 -1.81 5.74 7.11
CA THR A 296 -1.41 6.61 8.25
C THR A 296 -0.96 5.83 9.47
N ALA A 297 -1.44 4.60 9.68
CA ALA A 297 -0.99 3.80 10.83
C ALA A 297 0.49 3.42 10.75
N LEU A 298 1.09 3.46 9.55
CA LEU A 298 2.52 3.18 9.35
C LEU A 298 3.40 4.40 9.67
N MET A 299 2.82 5.61 9.70
CA MET A 299 3.51 6.86 10.04
C MET A 299 3.80 6.98 11.55
N PRO A 300 4.68 7.90 11.98
CA PRO A 300 4.95 8.14 13.40
C PRO A 300 3.69 8.56 14.16
N ALA A 301 3.54 7.99 15.36
CA ALA A 301 2.43 8.23 16.27
C ALA A 301 2.96 8.42 17.71
N LEU A 302 2.21 9.17 18.52
CA LEU A 302 2.56 9.50 19.93
C LEU A 302 2.69 8.25 20.78
N PHE A 303 1.82 7.29 20.51
CA PHE A 303 1.76 6.01 21.19
C PHE A 303 1.76 4.91 20.13
N LYS A 304 2.56 3.86 20.37
CA LYS A 304 2.53 2.65 19.54
C LYS A 304 1.11 2.10 19.54
N SER A 305 0.50 2.03 18.36
CA SER A 305 -0.81 1.42 18.20
C SER A 305 -0.66 -0.06 17.84
N SER A 306 -1.57 -0.90 18.34
CA SER A 306 -1.58 -2.32 17.97
C SER A 306 -1.76 -2.51 16.46
N LEU A 307 -2.51 -1.62 15.79
CA LEU A 307 -2.66 -1.61 14.34
C LEU A 307 -1.32 -1.39 13.63
N GLN A 308 -0.55 -0.38 14.05
CA GLN A 308 0.78 -0.10 13.50
C GLN A 308 1.71 -1.30 13.66
N THR A 309 1.74 -1.90 14.85
CA THR A 309 2.59 -3.08 15.12
C THR A 309 2.19 -4.27 14.24
N SER A 310 0.89 -4.55 14.10
CA SER A 310 0.41 -5.63 13.24
C SER A 310 0.73 -5.38 11.77
N LEU A 311 0.46 -4.18 11.25
CA LEU A 311 0.76 -3.82 9.87
C LEU A 311 2.25 -3.94 9.56
N LYS A 312 3.13 -3.40 10.41
CA LYS A 312 4.59 -3.53 10.23
C LYS A 312 5.01 -5.01 10.22
N ARG A 313 4.47 -5.81 11.15
CA ARG A 313 4.76 -7.25 11.22
C ARG A 313 4.32 -7.98 9.95
N ASP A 314 3.11 -7.75 9.46
CA ASP A 314 2.60 -8.41 8.27
C ASP A 314 3.42 -8.02 7.03
N ILE A 315 3.78 -6.73 6.87
CA ILE A 315 4.62 -6.24 5.76
C ILE A 315 6.02 -6.87 5.83
N GLN A 316 6.68 -6.82 6.99
CA GLN A 316 8.01 -7.40 7.17
C GLN A 316 7.99 -8.91 6.97
N GLY A 317 6.98 -9.59 7.51
CA GLY A 317 6.78 -11.03 7.33
C GLY A 317 6.35 -11.45 5.93
N PHE A 318 6.06 -10.51 5.03
CA PHE A 318 5.85 -10.75 3.62
C PHE A 318 7.14 -10.50 2.82
N ILE A 319 7.78 -9.35 3.02
CA ILE A 319 8.98 -8.93 2.28
C ILE A 319 10.20 -9.78 2.67
N ASN A 320 10.46 -9.97 3.96
CA ASN A 320 11.71 -10.55 4.48
C ASN A 320 11.71 -12.08 4.52
N ILE A 321 10.85 -12.75 3.75
CA ILE A 321 10.88 -14.21 3.65
C ILE A 321 12.07 -14.59 2.75
N PRO A 322 12.98 -15.46 3.23
CA PRO A 322 14.07 -16.01 2.43
C PRO A 322 13.52 -16.63 1.14
N SER A 323 14.27 -16.59 0.04
CA SER A 323 13.81 -17.23 -1.20
C SER A 323 13.59 -18.73 -0.98
N PHE A 324 12.65 -19.35 -1.70
CA PHE A 324 12.45 -20.80 -1.58
C PHE A 324 13.73 -21.59 -1.96
N GLN A 325 14.62 -20.99 -2.76
CA GLN A 325 15.93 -21.54 -3.13
C GLN A 325 16.94 -21.55 -1.97
N GLU A 326 16.80 -20.69 -0.96
CA GLU A 326 17.71 -20.67 0.21
C GLU A 326 17.40 -21.76 1.25
N LYS A 327 16.24 -22.43 1.14
CA LYS A 327 15.87 -23.52 2.07
C LYS A 327 16.49 -24.88 1.70
N THR A 328 17.16 -24.98 0.56
CA THR A 328 17.68 -26.23 0.00
C THR A 328 19.20 -26.36 0.07
N LEU A 329 19.88 -25.48 0.81
CA LEU A 329 21.33 -25.54 1.05
C LEU A 329 21.67 -26.06 2.45
#